data_AF-A0A514XDQ0-F1
#
_entry.id   AF-A0A514XDQ0-F1
#
_cell.length_a   1.000
_cell.length_b   1.000
_cell.length_c   1.000
_cell.angle_alpha   90.00
_cell.angle_beta   90.00
_cell.angle_gamma   90.00
#
_symmetry.space_group_name_H-M   'P 1'
#
loop_
_entity.id
_entity.type
_entity.pdbx_description
1 polymer ?
#
loop_
_entity_poly.entity_id
_entity_poly.type
_entity_poly.pdbx_seq_one_letter_code
_entity_poly.pdbx_strand_id
1 'polypeptide(L)'
;MPSRFIFSLRFSSKVMVKLAKLSLAMVLFMSLFRLNLFFLSAFAKVEQATLLEIVQSFVAGFRFDILIFGFLLLPIYFILMIQAISEKWPNWIFVLYKIYFAIIWFIICVMSFVDFFTYAHHGRRMRFAEYFNWTPDLTWEQMHALQTNQVIFFTVSTVILFSLGYMMIRGMQFGQWKDEYSPQKGSYGEMALRIVLPLLLIVLAARGTVEPHHLALEHSQVSSIPALNEMALNAVWCFDK
;
A
#
# COMPACT_ATOMS: atom_id res chain seq x y z
N MET A 1 -5.40 -46.13 -4.93
CA MET A 1 -4.40 -45.20 -5.52
C MET A 1 -3.91 -44.28 -4.42
N PRO A 2 -2.60 -44.20 -4.12
CA PRO A 2 -2.12 -43.34 -3.06
C PRO A 2 -2.37 -41.89 -3.47
N SER A 3 -3.17 -41.26 -2.64
CA SER A 3 -3.56 -39.87 -2.65
C SER A 3 -2.38 -38.92 -2.91
N ARG A 4 -2.42 -38.25 -4.05
CA ARG A 4 -1.53 -37.15 -4.40
C ARG A 4 -1.97 -35.90 -3.63
N PHE A 5 -1.83 -35.92 -2.30
CA PHE A 5 -2.31 -34.90 -1.35
C PHE A 5 -1.51 -33.59 -1.32
N ILE A 6 -0.47 -33.43 -2.14
CA ILE A 6 0.49 -32.35 -1.92
C ILE A 6 0.46 -31.41 -3.11
N PHE A 7 -0.21 -30.29 -2.90
CA PHE A 7 -0.08 -29.11 -3.73
C PHE A 7 1.37 -28.61 -3.71
N SER A 8 1.88 -28.16 -4.85
CA SER A 8 3.30 -27.77 -4.98
C SER A 8 3.60 -26.54 -4.14
N LEU A 9 4.41 -26.69 -3.07
CA LEU A 9 4.92 -25.57 -2.28
C LEU A 9 5.59 -24.49 -3.15
N ARG A 10 6.12 -24.86 -4.32
CA ARG A 10 6.69 -23.93 -5.31
C ARG A 10 5.63 -23.04 -5.95
N PHE A 11 4.42 -23.54 -6.18
CA PHE A 11 3.31 -22.74 -6.71
C PHE A 11 2.91 -21.65 -5.71
N SER A 12 2.70 -22.01 -4.44
CA SER A 12 2.37 -21.04 -3.39
C SER A 12 3.42 -19.94 -3.28
N SER A 13 4.72 -20.30 -3.30
CA SER A 13 5.80 -19.31 -3.31
C SER A 13 5.78 -18.40 -4.56
N LYS A 14 5.45 -18.92 -5.75
CA LYS A 14 5.34 -18.12 -6.97
C LYS A 14 4.16 -17.13 -6.92
N VAL A 15 3.02 -17.57 -6.38
CA VAL A 15 1.86 -16.70 -6.12
C VAL A 15 2.28 -15.62 -5.13
N MET A 16 2.85 -16.00 -3.99
CA MET A 16 3.31 -15.06 -2.97
C MET A 16 4.29 -14.02 -3.54
N VAL A 17 5.27 -14.42 -4.35
CA VAL A 17 6.22 -13.50 -4.98
C VAL A 17 5.50 -12.52 -5.93
N LYS A 18 4.51 -12.97 -6.70
CA LYS A 18 3.72 -12.07 -7.55
C LYS A 18 2.92 -11.06 -6.74
N LEU A 19 2.28 -11.51 -5.66
CA LEU A 19 1.51 -10.64 -4.78
C LEU A 19 2.44 -9.64 -4.06
N ALA A 20 3.60 -10.09 -3.55
CA ALA A 20 4.61 -9.23 -2.94
C ALA A 20 5.14 -8.17 -3.92
N LYS A 21 5.37 -8.52 -5.20
CA LYS A 21 5.76 -7.55 -6.24
C LYS A 21 4.68 -6.51 -6.49
N LEU A 22 3.43 -6.92 -6.60
CA LEU A 22 2.31 -6.00 -6.77
C LEU A 22 2.21 -5.04 -5.58
N SER A 23 2.28 -5.58 -4.37
CA SER A 23 2.22 -4.78 -3.17
C SER A 23 3.41 -3.82 -3.00
N LEU A 24 4.62 -4.24 -3.37
CA LEU A 24 5.78 -3.34 -3.41
C LEU A 24 5.57 -2.21 -4.42
N ALA A 25 4.96 -2.49 -5.58
CA ALA A 25 4.59 -1.46 -6.52
C ALA A 25 3.57 -0.48 -5.92
N MET A 26 2.63 -0.95 -5.09
CA MET A 26 1.70 -0.07 -4.38
C MET A 26 2.42 0.85 -3.39
N VAL A 27 3.39 0.35 -2.63
CA VAL A 27 4.25 1.18 -1.75
C VAL A 27 4.96 2.26 -2.56
N LEU A 28 5.58 1.88 -3.68
CA LEU A 28 6.26 2.82 -4.56
C LEU A 28 5.29 3.88 -5.10
N PHE A 29 4.09 3.50 -5.48
CA PHE A 29 3.09 4.46 -5.95
C PHE A 29 2.56 5.38 -4.83
N MET A 30 2.38 4.88 -3.60
CA MET A 30 2.05 5.72 -2.45
C MET A 30 3.16 6.77 -2.19
N SER A 31 4.42 6.36 -2.32
CA SER A 31 5.55 7.28 -2.25
C SER A 31 5.57 8.28 -3.41
N LEU A 32 5.15 7.90 -4.62
CA LEU A 32 4.99 8.83 -5.75
C LEU A 32 3.83 9.83 -5.52
N PHE A 33 2.72 9.41 -4.91
CA PHE A 33 1.67 10.34 -4.48
C PHE A 33 2.21 11.36 -3.47
N ARG A 34 3.04 10.92 -2.51
CA ARG A 34 3.72 11.82 -1.57
C ARG A 34 4.66 12.79 -2.29
N LEU A 35 5.41 12.31 -3.28
CA LEU A 35 6.29 13.15 -4.10
C LEU A 35 5.50 14.22 -4.87
N ASN A 36 4.38 13.84 -5.49
CA ASN A 36 3.49 14.77 -6.19
C ASN A 36 2.93 15.81 -5.22
N LEU A 37 2.47 15.40 -4.03
CA LEU A 37 2.00 16.32 -3.00
C LEU A 37 3.10 17.28 -2.52
N PHE A 38 4.34 16.81 -2.40
CA PHE A 38 5.46 17.66 -2.03
C PHE A 38 5.69 18.76 -3.06
N PHE A 39 5.88 18.41 -4.33
CA PHE A 39 6.18 19.40 -5.37
C PHE A 39 5.00 20.33 -5.68
N LEU A 40 3.77 19.83 -5.62
CA LEU A 40 2.59 20.60 -5.99
C LEU A 40 2.04 21.44 -4.85
N SER A 41 2.30 21.08 -3.59
CA SER A 41 1.71 21.79 -2.45
C SER A 41 2.66 22.04 -1.30
N ALA A 42 3.34 21.00 -0.79
CA ALA A 42 4.10 21.17 0.44
C ALA A 42 5.31 22.09 0.25
N PHE A 43 5.96 22.10 -0.92
CA PHE A 43 7.17 22.87 -1.20
C PHE A 43 7.03 24.36 -0.82
N ALA A 44 5.88 24.98 -1.12
CA ALA A 44 5.61 26.37 -0.77
C ALA A 44 5.45 26.61 0.75
N LYS A 45 5.17 25.55 1.53
CA LYS A 45 4.95 25.59 2.98
C LYS A 45 6.20 25.19 3.79
N VAL A 46 7.30 24.81 3.14
CA VAL A 46 8.55 24.35 3.79
C VAL A 46 9.79 25.14 3.35
N GLU A 47 9.63 26.43 3.05
CA GLU A 47 10.73 27.31 2.63
C GLU A 47 11.89 27.35 3.65
N GLN A 48 11.59 27.17 4.93
CA GLN A 48 12.58 27.17 6.02
C GLN A 48 13.15 25.79 6.35
N ALA A 49 12.66 24.71 5.70
CA ALA A 49 13.12 23.36 5.99
C ALA A 49 14.50 23.10 5.39
N THR A 50 15.34 22.44 6.15
CA THR A 50 16.60 21.90 5.64
C THR A 50 16.35 20.69 4.75
N LEU A 51 17.24 20.45 3.78
CA LEU A 51 17.18 19.25 2.93
C LEU A 51 17.17 17.96 3.76
N LEU A 52 17.88 17.95 4.90
CA LEU A 52 17.91 16.82 5.81
C LEU A 52 16.54 16.51 6.40
N GLU A 53 15.80 17.52 6.87
CA GLU A 53 14.44 17.35 7.39
C GLU A 53 13.49 16.83 6.30
N ILE A 54 13.60 17.36 5.08
CA ILE A 54 12.79 16.91 3.94
C ILE A 54 13.05 15.42 3.69
N VAL A 55 14.31 15.01 3.60
CA VAL A 55 14.70 13.60 3.39
C VAL A 55 14.20 12.74 4.55
N GLN A 56 14.34 13.19 5.79
CA GLN A 56 13.84 12.47 6.97
C GLN A 56 12.32 12.28 6.92
N SER A 57 11.56 13.28 6.47
CA SER A 57 10.11 13.16 6.30
C SER A 57 9.72 12.17 5.20
N PHE A 58 10.46 12.16 4.08
CA PHE A 58 10.25 11.13 3.05
C PHE A 58 10.58 9.72 3.55
N VAL A 59 11.65 9.55 4.33
CA VAL A 59 12.01 8.26 4.94
C VAL A 59 10.96 7.83 5.96
N ALA A 60 10.51 8.73 6.83
CA ALA A 60 9.42 8.47 7.77
C ALA A 60 8.15 8.06 7.01
N GLY A 61 7.81 8.78 5.94
CA GLY A 61 6.66 8.45 5.11
C GLY A 61 6.75 7.11 4.42
N PHE A 62 7.92 6.75 3.90
CA PHE A 62 8.14 5.42 3.33
C PHE A 62 7.91 4.30 4.37
N ARG A 63 8.24 4.54 5.65
CA ARG A 63 7.93 3.61 6.75
C ARG A 63 6.42 3.46 6.97
N PHE A 64 5.65 4.55 6.91
CA PHE A 64 4.19 4.49 6.97
C PHE A 64 3.61 3.69 5.79
N ASP A 65 4.16 3.86 4.58
CA ASP A 65 3.73 3.10 3.40
C ASP A 65 4.00 1.59 3.55
N ILE A 66 5.16 1.22 4.10
CA ILE A 66 5.50 -0.19 4.43
C ILE A 66 4.55 -0.75 5.49
N LEU A 67 4.17 0.05 6.48
CA LEU A 67 3.22 -0.37 7.51
C LEU A 67 1.85 -0.69 6.91
N ILE A 68 1.31 0.20 6.07
CA ILE A 68 0.06 -0.05 5.35
C ILE A 68 0.20 -1.35 4.56
N PHE A 69 1.32 -1.53 3.86
CA PHE A 69 1.62 -2.76 3.12
C PHE A 69 1.58 -4.02 3.99
N GLY A 70 2.16 -3.98 5.20
CA GLY A 70 2.11 -5.10 6.13
C GLY A 70 0.68 -5.52 6.48
N PHE A 71 -0.19 -4.55 6.78
CA PHE A 71 -1.61 -4.81 7.06
C PHE A 71 -2.36 -5.34 5.84
N LEU A 72 -2.08 -4.81 4.63
CA LEU A 72 -2.69 -5.28 3.39
C LEU A 72 -2.29 -6.73 3.02
N LEU A 73 -1.10 -7.18 3.41
CA LEU A 73 -0.67 -8.55 3.15
C LEU A 73 -1.24 -9.59 4.12
N LEU A 74 -1.71 -9.16 5.29
CA LEU A 74 -2.14 -10.08 6.34
C LEU A 74 -3.33 -10.96 5.91
N PRO A 75 -4.43 -10.43 5.33
CA PRO A 75 -5.53 -11.25 4.82
C PRO A 75 -5.08 -12.21 3.70
N ILE A 76 -4.22 -11.73 2.81
CA ILE A 76 -3.69 -12.54 1.70
C ILE A 76 -2.87 -13.71 2.23
N TYR A 77 -2.03 -13.46 3.23
CA TYR A 77 -1.19 -14.47 3.84
C TYR A 77 -2.02 -15.60 4.45
N PHE A 78 -3.13 -15.29 5.14
CA PHE A 78 -4.03 -16.33 5.65
C PHE A 78 -4.67 -17.15 4.52
N ILE A 79 -5.09 -16.52 3.42
CA ILE A 79 -5.61 -17.25 2.25
C ILE A 79 -4.51 -18.15 1.66
N LEU A 80 -3.26 -17.68 1.57
CA LEU A 80 -2.11 -18.50 1.14
C LEU A 80 -1.77 -19.63 2.13
N MET A 81 -2.03 -19.49 3.43
CA MET A 81 -1.90 -20.60 4.38
C MET A 81 -2.95 -21.67 4.14
N ILE A 82 -4.21 -21.27 3.90
CA ILE A 82 -5.27 -22.20 3.50
C ILE A 82 -4.88 -22.90 2.18
N GLN A 83 -4.13 -22.22 1.30
CA GLN A 83 -3.51 -22.81 0.11
C GLN A 83 -2.52 -23.91 0.36
N ALA A 84 -1.66 -23.73 1.34
CA ALA A 84 -0.66 -24.75 1.63
C ALA A 84 -1.31 -26.08 2.07
N ILE A 85 -2.56 -26.03 2.54
CA ILE A 85 -3.28 -27.18 3.13
C ILE A 85 -4.32 -27.76 2.15
N SER A 86 -4.79 -26.99 1.16
CA SER A 86 -5.86 -27.41 0.23
C SER A 86 -5.32 -28.17 -1.00
N GLU A 87 -5.96 -29.27 -1.37
CA GLU A 87 -5.52 -30.12 -2.50
C GLU A 87 -5.67 -29.48 -3.88
N LYS A 88 -6.75 -28.73 -4.09
CA LYS A 88 -7.07 -28.08 -5.35
C LYS A 88 -7.46 -26.63 -5.08
N TRP A 89 -6.81 -25.74 -5.81
CA TRP A 89 -7.12 -24.32 -5.76
C TRP A 89 -8.23 -24.02 -6.75
N PRO A 90 -9.40 -23.54 -6.31
CA PRO A 90 -10.41 -23.14 -7.26
C PRO A 90 -10.00 -21.82 -7.94
N ASN A 91 -10.21 -21.75 -9.26
CA ASN A 91 -9.80 -20.62 -10.09
C ASN A 91 -10.39 -19.27 -9.64
N TRP A 92 -11.53 -19.28 -8.93
CA TRP A 92 -12.17 -18.08 -8.43
C TRP A 92 -11.33 -17.35 -7.37
N ILE A 93 -10.42 -18.02 -6.66
CA ILE A 93 -9.55 -17.34 -5.68
C ILE A 93 -8.55 -16.39 -6.37
N PHE A 94 -8.12 -16.70 -7.59
CA PHE A 94 -7.28 -15.76 -8.35
C PHE A 94 -8.05 -14.50 -8.74
N VAL A 95 -9.36 -14.64 -9.01
CA VAL A 95 -10.26 -13.51 -9.22
C VAL A 95 -10.44 -12.72 -7.92
N LEU A 96 -10.59 -13.40 -6.78
CA LEU A 96 -10.66 -12.78 -5.46
C LEU A 96 -9.41 -11.92 -5.19
N TYR A 97 -8.19 -12.42 -5.44
CA TYR A 97 -6.98 -11.62 -5.28
C TYR A 97 -6.97 -10.37 -6.16
N LYS A 98 -7.38 -10.50 -7.44
CA LYS A 98 -7.48 -9.35 -8.33
C LYS A 98 -8.48 -8.32 -7.83
N ILE A 99 -9.66 -8.76 -7.39
CA ILE A 99 -10.70 -7.89 -6.84
C ILE A 99 -10.21 -7.20 -5.57
N TYR A 100 -9.60 -7.95 -4.65
CA TYR A 100 -9.04 -7.41 -3.41
C TYR A 100 -8.04 -6.29 -3.68
N PHE A 101 -7.04 -6.55 -4.52
CA PHE A 101 -6.06 -5.54 -4.90
C PHE A 101 -6.66 -4.38 -5.69
N ALA A 102 -7.65 -4.62 -6.55
CA ALA A 102 -8.33 -3.55 -7.29
C ALA A 102 -9.11 -2.63 -6.35
N ILE A 103 -9.81 -3.18 -5.35
CA ILE A 103 -10.53 -2.40 -4.33
C ILE A 103 -9.55 -1.54 -3.54
N ILE A 104 -8.47 -2.14 -3.02
CA ILE A 104 -7.47 -1.38 -2.25
C ILE A 104 -6.82 -0.30 -3.10
N TRP A 105 -6.45 -0.64 -4.33
CA TRP A 105 -5.85 0.30 -5.26
C TRP A 105 -6.77 1.50 -5.54
N PHE A 106 -8.05 1.22 -5.76
CA PHE A 106 -9.09 2.23 -5.92
C PHE A 106 -9.21 3.10 -4.67
N ILE A 107 -9.28 2.49 -3.48
CA ILE A 107 -9.36 3.22 -2.19
C ILE A 107 -8.14 4.13 -2.00
N ILE A 108 -6.91 3.64 -2.22
CA ILE A 108 -5.69 4.45 -2.11
C ILE A 108 -5.77 5.66 -3.04
N CYS A 109 -6.18 5.47 -4.30
CA CYS A 109 -6.27 6.55 -5.27
C CYS A 109 -7.33 7.59 -4.88
N VAL A 110 -8.54 7.14 -4.49
CA VAL A 110 -9.63 8.04 -4.09
C VAL A 110 -9.28 8.81 -2.82
N MET A 111 -8.77 8.12 -1.80
CA MET A 111 -8.39 8.77 -0.55
C MET A 111 -7.24 9.75 -0.75
N SER A 112 -6.20 9.38 -1.52
CA SER A 112 -5.10 10.29 -1.86
C SER A 112 -5.59 11.48 -2.69
N PHE A 113 -6.60 11.28 -3.54
CA PHE A 113 -7.16 12.33 -4.36
C PHE A 113 -7.87 13.39 -3.52
N VAL A 114 -8.80 12.96 -2.65
CA VAL A 114 -9.55 13.84 -1.76
C VAL A 114 -8.62 14.53 -0.76
N ASP A 115 -7.73 13.76 -0.14
CA ASP A 115 -6.81 14.25 0.88
C ASP A 115 -5.82 15.30 0.35
N PHE A 116 -5.41 15.20 -0.92
CA PHE A 116 -4.54 16.21 -1.54
C PHE A 116 -5.15 17.61 -1.49
N PHE A 117 -6.44 17.77 -1.83
CA PHE A 117 -7.10 19.07 -1.82
C PHE A 117 -7.21 19.62 -0.40
N THR A 118 -7.51 18.75 0.56
CA THR A 118 -7.56 19.16 1.97
C THR A 118 -6.18 19.54 2.51
N TYR A 119 -5.14 18.77 2.20
CA TYR A 119 -3.75 19.09 2.57
C TYR A 119 -3.28 20.39 1.90
N ALA A 120 -3.61 20.58 0.62
CA ALA A 120 -3.23 21.79 -0.09
C ALA A 120 -3.85 23.03 0.51
N HIS A 121 -5.12 22.95 0.94
CA HIS A 121 -5.80 24.05 1.60
C HIS A 121 -5.33 24.26 3.05
N HIS A 122 -5.34 23.22 3.89
CA HIS A 122 -5.15 23.35 5.35
C HIS A 122 -3.72 23.06 5.84
N GLY A 123 -2.87 22.44 5.01
CA GLY A 123 -1.51 22.02 5.40
C GLY A 123 -1.45 20.79 6.31
N ARG A 124 -2.58 20.08 6.48
CA ARG A 124 -2.69 18.86 7.28
C ARG A 124 -3.50 17.80 6.55
N ARG A 125 -3.26 16.52 6.87
CA ARG A 125 -4.00 15.40 6.30
C ARG A 125 -5.41 15.29 6.89
N MET A 126 -6.30 14.66 6.15
CA MET A 126 -7.63 14.30 6.64
C MET A 126 -7.55 13.21 7.70
N ARG A 127 -8.27 13.40 8.80
CA ARG A 127 -8.47 12.38 9.85
C ARG A 127 -9.78 11.61 9.64
N PHE A 128 -9.96 10.51 10.36
CA PHE A 128 -11.16 9.68 10.25
C PHE A 128 -12.47 10.48 10.33
N ALA A 129 -12.63 11.36 11.32
CA ALA A 129 -13.84 12.17 11.50
C ALA A 129 -14.15 13.09 10.29
N GLU A 130 -13.13 13.50 9.56
CA GLU A 130 -13.27 14.39 8.40
C GLU A 130 -13.70 13.62 7.16
N TYR A 131 -13.28 12.36 7.02
CA TYR A 131 -13.79 11.47 5.99
C TYR A 131 -15.28 11.14 6.19
N PHE A 132 -15.78 11.08 7.43
CA PHE A 132 -17.20 10.87 7.70
C PHE A 132 -18.07 12.08 7.36
N ASN A 133 -17.53 13.29 7.51
CA ASN A 133 -18.22 14.52 7.19
C ASN A 133 -17.91 15.02 5.76
N TRP A 134 -17.17 14.24 4.98
CA TRP A 134 -16.77 14.60 3.64
C TRP A 134 -17.96 14.62 2.68
N THR A 135 -18.06 15.68 1.89
CA THR A 135 -19.00 15.78 0.78
C THR A 135 -18.25 16.09 -0.52
N PRO A 136 -18.75 15.64 -1.69
CA PRO A 136 -18.17 16.01 -2.98
C PRO A 136 -18.06 17.53 -3.19
N ASP A 137 -19.03 18.29 -2.66
CA ASP A 137 -19.05 19.74 -2.73
C ASP A 137 -17.87 20.39 -2.01
N LEU A 138 -17.45 19.84 -0.86
CA LEU A 138 -16.28 20.32 -0.12
C LEU A 138 -15.00 20.15 -0.94
N THR A 139 -14.81 19.00 -1.59
CA THR A 139 -13.64 18.80 -2.47
C THR A 139 -13.70 19.72 -3.68
N TRP A 140 -14.88 19.96 -4.23
CA TRP A 140 -15.06 20.88 -5.34
C TRP A 140 -14.69 22.32 -4.97
N GLU A 141 -15.14 22.79 -3.80
CA GLU A 141 -14.79 24.10 -3.25
C GLU A 141 -13.27 24.22 -3.04
N GLN A 142 -12.65 23.23 -2.39
CA GLN A 142 -11.21 23.20 -2.16
C GLN A 142 -10.41 23.16 -3.47
N MET A 143 -10.91 22.45 -4.48
CA MET A 143 -10.30 22.40 -5.81
C MET A 143 -10.30 23.78 -6.48
N HIS A 144 -11.41 24.53 -6.38
CA HIS A 144 -11.51 25.88 -6.93
C HIS A 144 -10.66 26.92 -6.20
N ALA A 145 -10.31 26.67 -4.93
CA ALA A 145 -9.41 27.53 -4.17
C ALA A 145 -7.93 27.38 -4.57
N LEU A 146 -7.57 26.34 -5.34
CA LEU A 146 -6.20 26.08 -5.76
C LEU A 146 -5.90 26.61 -7.17
N GLN A 147 -4.61 26.72 -7.48
CA GLN A 147 -4.18 27.04 -8.84
C GLN A 147 -4.63 25.95 -9.82
N THR A 148 -5.22 26.36 -10.95
CA THR A 148 -5.73 25.43 -11.98
C THR A 148 -4.66 24.44 -12.45
N ASN A 149 -3.42 24.88 -12.62
CA ASN A 149 -2.31 24.00 -13.01
C ASN A 149 -2.05 22.91 -11.97
N GLN A 150 -2.06 23.26 -10.68
CA GLN A 150 -1.86 22.32 -9.57
C GLN A 150 -2.92 21.21 -9.57
N VAL A 151 -4.19 21.62 -9.74
CA VAL A 151 -5.33 20.71 -9.84
C VAL A 151 -5.20 19.77 -11.04
N ILE A 152 -4.88 20.31 -12.22
CA ILE A 152 -4.75 19.54 -13.46
C ILE A 152 -3.61 18.53 -13.34
N PHE A 153 -2.41 18.97 -12.93
CA PHE A 153 -1.25 18.07 -12.82
C PHE A 153 -1.51 16.95 -11.82
N PHE A 154 -2.09 17.26 -10.66
CA PHE A 154 -2.41 16.24 -9.68
C PHE A 154 -3.47 15.26 -10.18
N THR A 155 -4.53 15.76 -10.83
CA THR A 155 -5.59 14.92 -11.41
C THR A 155 -5.03 13.99 -12.50
N VAL A 156 -4.26 14.53 -13.44
CA VAL A 156 -3.63 13.74 -14.51
C VAL A 156 -2.68 12.69 -13.93
N SER A 157 -1.83 13.07 -12.96
CA SER A 157 -0.92 12.12 -12.31
C SER A 157 -1.68 10.99 -11.60
N THR A 158 -2.80 11.31 -10.93
CA THR A 158 -3.67 10.34 -10.26
C THR A 158 -4.31 9.38 -11.27
N VAL A 159 -4.81 9.89 -12.40
CA VAL A 159 -5.40 9.06 -13.47
C VAL A 159 -4.35 8.14 -14.10
N ILE A 160 -3.12 8.64 -14.31
CA ILE A 160 -2.01 7.83 -14.83
C ILE A 160 -1.67 6.72 -13.84
N LEU A 161 -1.46 7.05 -12.57
CA LEU A 161 -1.14 6.08 -11.53
C LEU A 161 -2.27 5.06 -11.39
N PHE A 162 -3.53 5.50 -11.33
CA PHE A 162 -4.69 4.63 -11.28
C PHE A 162 -4.70 3.63 -12.44
N SER A 163 -4.52 4.14 -13.66
CA SER A 163 -4.49 3.32 -14.88
C SER A 163 -3.35 2.30 -14.87
N LEU A 164 -2.14 2.72 -14.47
CA LEU A 164 -0.98 1.83 -14.35
C LEU A 164 -1.23 0.71 -13.34
N GLY A 165 -1.72 1.02 -12.15
CA GLY A 165 -2.05 0.00 -11.15
C GLY A 165 -3.15 -0.95 -11.62
N TYR A 166 -4.20 -0.43 -12.26
CA TYR A 166 -5.24 -1.27 -12.86
C TYR A 166 -4.69 -2.20 -13.94
N MET A 167 -3.81 -1.71 -14.82
CA MET A 167 -3.13 -2.52 -15.84
C MET A 167 -2.27 -3.62 -15.21
N MET A 168 -1.52 -3.31 -14.15
CA MET A 168 -0.71 -4.29 -13.41
C MET A 168 -1.58 -5.39 -12.80
N ILE A 169 -2.70 -5.02 -12.16
CA ILE A 169 -3.63 -5.97 -11.54
C ILE A 169 -4.29 -6.86 -12.60
N ARG A 170 -4.76 -6.26 -13.71
CA ARG A 170 -5.38 -7.00 -14.81
C ARG A 170 -4.39 -7.97 -15.47
N GLY A 171 -3.16 -7.51 -15.67
CA GLY A 171 -2.04 -8.25 -16.26
C GLY A 171 -1.52 -9.40 -15.41
N MET A 172 -1.92 -9.52 -14.13
CA MET A 172 -1.56 -10.66 -13.31
C MET A 172 -2.14 -11.96 -13.89
N GLN A 173 -1.28 -12.86 -14.29
CA GLN A 173 -1.66 -14.21 -14.71
C GLN A 173 -1.32 -15.20 -13.59
N PHE A 174 -2.29 -16.04 -13.23
CA PHE A 174 -2.11 -17.15 -12.28
C PHE A 174 -2.47 -18.46 -13.01
N GLY A 175 -1.80 -19.58 -12.71
CA GLY A 175 -2.19 -20.89 -13.24
C GLY A 175 -1.61 -21.29 -14.61
N GLN A 176 -0.44 -20.76 -14.99
CA GLN A 176 0.30 -21.21 -16.19
C GLN A 176 1.62 -21.93 -15.85
N TRP A 177 1.77 -22.38 -14.60
CA TRP A 177 3.06 -22.91 -14.16
C TRP A 177 3.11 -24.42 -14.35
N LYS A 178 4.17 -24.89 -15.04
CA LYS A 178 4.48 -26.33 -15.17
C LYS A 178 4.48 -27.08 -13.82
N ASP A 179 4.81 -26.38 -12.73
CA ASP A 179 4.83 -26.92 -11.36
C ASP A 179 3.44 -27.26 -10.80
N GLU A 180 2.36 -26.79 -11.41
CA GLU A 180 0.98 -27.14 -11.08
C GLU A 180 0.68 -28.61 -11.44
N TYR A 181 1.41 -29.15 -12.42
CA TYR A 181 1.25 -30.52 -12.93
C TYR A 181 2.32 -31.51 -12.42
N SER A 182 3.36 -31.04 -11.72
CA SER A 182 4.41 -31.88 -11.11
C SER A 182 4.78 -31.40 -9.69
N PRO A 183 3.96 -31.71 -8.69
CA PRO A 183 4.24 -31.33 -7.31
C PRO A 183 5.44 -32.11 -6.76
N GLN A 184 6.49 -31.39 -6.34
CA GLN A 184 7.58 -31.95 -5.53
C GLN A 184 7.31 -31.69 -4.06
N LYS A 185 7.48 -32.70 -3.20
CA LYS A 185 7.47 -32.51 -1.74
C LYS A 185 8.71 -31.70 -1.37
N GLY A 186 8.51 -30.50 -0.81
CA GLY A 186 9.58 -29.77 -0.13
C GLY A 186 9.96 -30.47 1.17
N SER A 187 11.17 -30.23 1.69
CA SER A 187 11.52 -30.69 3.03
C SER A 187 10.68 -29.97 4.09
N TYR A 188 10.53 -30.58 5.28
CA TYR A 188 9.83 -29.93 6.40
C TYR A 188 10.46 -28.58 6.77
N GLY A 189 11.78 -28.45 6.67
CA GLY A 189 12.49 -27.19 6.88
C GLY A 189 12.16 -26.13 5.83
N GLU A 190 12.06 -26.50 4.55
CA GLU A 190 11.64 -25.58 3.49
C GLU A 190 10.19 -25.11 3.69
N MET A 191 9.30 -26.01 4.11
CA MET A 191 7.91 -25.66 4.41
C MET A 191 7.82 -24.68 5.59
N ALA A 192 8.55 -24.95 6.68
CA ALA A 192 8.62 -24.06 7.83
C ALA A 192 9.17 -22.68 7.46
N LEU A 193 10.29 -22.62 6.71
CA LEU A 193 10.87 -21.36 6.25
C LEU A 193 9.89 -20.55 5.40
N ARG A 194 9.15 -21.20 4.49
CA ARG A 194 8.19 -20.54 3.59
C ARG A 194 6.92 -20.05 4.28
N ILE A 195 6.63 -20.52 5.49
CA ILE A 195 5.49 -20.05 6.30
C ILE A 195 5.98 -18.98 7.27
N VAL A 196 7.04 -19.29 8.04
CA VAL A 196 7.55 -18.43 9.10
C VAL A 196 8.17 -17.15 8.55
N LEU A 197 8.96 -17.20 7.47
CA LEU A 197 9.64 -16.02 6.94
C LEU A 197 8.65 -14.96 6.42
N PRO A 198 7.64 -15.30 5.60
CA PRO A 198 6.60 -14.34 5.21
C PRO A 198 5.86 -13.74 6.39
N LEU A 199 5.47 -14.57 7.37
CA LEU A 199 4.77 -14.10 8.56
C LEU A 199 5.64 -13.12 9.34
N LEU A 200 6.91 -13.43 9.54
CA LEU A 200 7.87 -12.57 10.23
C LEU A 200 8.03 -11.24 9.48
N LEU A 201 8.16 -11.28 8.15
CA LEU A 201 8.24 -10.06 7.34
C LEU A 201 6.96 -9.21 7.42
N ILE A 202 5.79 -9.84 7.40
CA ILE A 202 4.49 -9.15 7.54
C ILE A 202 4.37 -8.51 8.93
N VAL A 203 4.75 -9.24 10.00
CA VAL A 203 4.71 -8.73 11.37
C VAL A 203 5.68 -7.55 11.54
N LEU A 204 6.91 -7.66 11.00
CA LEU A 204 7.87 -6.56 11.02
C LEU A 204 7.36 -5.35 10.23
N ALA A 205 6.77 -5.57 9.06
CA ALA A 205 6.18 -4.50 8.25
C ALA A 205 5.00 -3.83 8.98
N ALA A 206 4.03 -4.60 9.48
CA ALA A 206 2.84 -4.09 10.17
C ALA A 206 3.16 -3.39 11.50
N ARG A 207 4.28 -3.74 12.14
CA ARG A 207 4.76 -3.02 13.33
C ARG A 207 5.34 -1.65 12.99
N GLY A 208 6.07 -1.54 11.88
CA GLY A 208 6.69 -0.29 11.42
C GLY A 208 7.86 0.23 12.27
N THR A 209 8.12 -0.39 13.44
CA THR A 209 9.17 -0.06 14.39
C THR A 209 9.80 -1.33 14.98
N VAL A 210 11.02 -1.21 15.50
CA VAL A 210 11.65 -2.24 16.36
C VAL A 210 11.30 -1.98 17.85
N GLU A 211 10.81 -0.78 18.15
CA GLU A 211 10.41 -0.32 19.49
C GLU A 211 9.14 -1.00 20.01
N PRO A 212 8.92 -1.06 21.34
CA PRO A 212 7.83 -1.82 21.96
C PRO A 212 6.43 -1.47 21.44
N HIS A 213 6.23 -0.25 20.93
CA HIS A 213 4.94 0.25 20.46
C HIS A 213 4.87 0.28 18.93
N HIS A 214 3.67 -0.01 18.39
CA HIS A 214 3.38 0.16 16.97
C HIS A 214 3.62 1.61 16.53
N LEU A 215 3.95 1.79 15.25
CA LEU A 215 4.25 3.09 14.68
C LEU A 215 3.12 4.11 14.96
N ALA A 216 3.37 5.02 15.90
CA ALA A 216 2.49 6.10 16.31
C ALA A 216 2.64 7.36 15.44
N LEU A 217 1.69 8.29 15.58
CA LEU A 217 1.70 9.59 14.92
C LEU A 217 2.96 10.40 15.27
N GLU A 218 3.50 10.21 16.47
CA GLU A 218 4.73 10.86 16.95
C GLU A 218 5.95 10.55 16.07
N HIS A 219 6.01 9.37 15.43
CA HIS A 219 7.13 9.06 14.51
C HIS A 219 7.06 9.82 13.18
N SER A 220 5.99 10.59 12.93
CA SER A 220 5.96 11.56 11.83
C SER A 220 6.56 12.91 12.21
N GLN A 221 6.83 13.18 13.50
CA GLN A 221 7.37 14.44 14.00
C GLN A 221 8.89 14.52 13.82
N VAL A 222 9.33 14.62 12.56
CA VAL A 222 10.75 14.68 12.19
C VAL A 222 11.30 16.11 12.15
N SER A 223 10.42 17.11 12.04
CA SER A 223 10.78 18.53 11.96
C SER A 223 9.89 19.38 12.85
N SER A 224 10.34 20.60 13.16
CA SER A 224 9.50 21.62 13.80
C SER A 224 8.40 22.15 12.89
N ILE A 225 8.46 21.88 11.58
CA ILE A 225 7.47 22.37 10.59
C ILE A 225 6.31 21.37 10.47
N PRO A 226 5.08 21.74 10.89
CA PRO A 226 3.96 20.79 10.93
C PRO A 226 3.58 20.21 9.56
N ALA A 227 3.64 21.02 8.51
CA ALA A 227 3.32 20.58 7.15
C ALA A 227 4.22 19.44 6.68
N LEU A 228 5.50 19.45 7.09
CA LEU A 228 6.46 18.40 6.75
C LEU A 228 6.17 17.09 7.49
N ASN A 229 5.71 17.18 8.74
CA ASN A 229 5.31 16.01 9.52
C ASN A 229 4.04 15.37 8.95
N GLU A 230 3.05 16.20 8.59
CA GLU A 230 1.82 15.75 7.93
C GLU A 230 2.07 15.17 6.53
N MET A 231 3.13 15.62 5.84
CA MET A 231 3.52 15.06 4.54
C MET A 231 3.99 13.60 4.68
N ALA A 232 4.70 13.26 5.77
CA ALA A 232 5.17 11.90 6.01
C ALA A 232 3.98 10.92 6.06
N LEU A 233 2.87 11.36 6.66
CA LEU A 233 1.67 10.54 6.77
C LEU A 233 1.04 10.22 5.41
N ASN A 234 0.42 9.04 5.34
CA ASN A 234 -0.33 8.57 4.18
C ASN A 234 -1.83 8.69 4.47
N ALA A 235 -2.62 9.11 3.48
CA ALA A 235 -4.08 9.27 3.60
C ALA A 235 -4.78 8.03 4.16
N VAL A 236 -4.35 6.83 3.74
CA VAL A 236 -4.92 5.56 4.21
C VAL A 236 -4.56 5.28 5.67
N TRP A 237 -3.38 5.67 6.12
CA TRP A 237 -2.98 5.51 7.52
C TRP A 237 -3.74 6.49 8.42
N CYS A 238 -3.94 7.72 7.97
CA CYS A 238 -4.67 8.75 8.72
C CYS A 238 -6.14 8.42 8.94
N PHE A 239 -6.70 7.50 8.17
CA PHE A 239 -8.07 7.00 8.39
C PHE A 239 -8.17 6.06 9.59
N ASP A 240 -7.09 5.38 9.98
CA ASP A 240 -7.10 4.49 11.16
C ASP A 240 -6.97 5.25 12.49
N LYS A 241 -6.72 6.57 12.45
CA LYS A 241 -6.44 7.42 13.62
C LYS A 241 -7.43 8.57 13.74
#